data_AF-A0A4S5DA38-F1
#
_entry.id   AF-A0A4S5DA38-F1
#
_cell.length_a   1.000
_cell.length_b   1.000
_cell.length_c   1.000
_cell.angle_alpha   90.00
_cell.angle_beta   90.00
_cell.angle_gamma   90.00
#
_symmetry.space_group_name_H-M   'P 1'
#
loop_
_entity.id
_entity.type
_entity.pdbx_description
1 polymer ?
#
loop_
_entity_poly.entity_id
_entity_poly.type
_entity_poly.pdbx_seq_one_letter_code
_entity_poly.pdbx_strand_id
1 'polypeptide(L)'
;MYSRRVLVWVADPQEGASLPALSPHTDWAAYTADEIGLMFTTAQKLISFRSKINRLARREPHPISPDAPMVLIILDECHQVLTPGSPLTKAADEISRMGRKAGVGLICATQYPEASSFGDKISLWDSLTAANSAVLRIANKTTGGMLPGLELLKPELLPDVAGLGYLAGADR
;
A
#
# COMPACT_ATOMS: atom_id res chain seq x y z
N MET A 1 5.49 -17.59 23.68
CA MET A 1 4.93 -16.24 23.42
C MET A 1 5.47 -15.79 22.07
N TYR A 2 4.65 -15.80 21.01
CA TYR A 2 5.10 -15.36 19.69
C TYR A 2 5.27 -13.84 19.70
N SER A 3 6.51 -13.37 19.61
CA SER A 3 6.84 -11.95 19.48
C SER A 3 6.31 -11.45 18.12
N ARG A 4 5.26 -10.62 18.14
CA ARG A 4 4.67 -10.04 16.92
C ARG A 4 5.59 -8.95 16.39
N ARG A 5 6.25 -9.21 15.26
CA ARG A 5 7.19 -8.29 14.60
C ARG A 5 6.57 -7.46 13.49
N VAL A 6 5.33 -7.78 13.11
CA VAL A 6 4.57 -7.08 12.07
C VAL A 6 3.17 -6.80 12.59
N LEU A 7 2.79 -5.53 12.55
CA LEU A 7 1.42 -5.08 12.74
C LEU A 7 0.78 -4.91 11.36
N VAL A 8 -0.43 -5.42 11.21
CA VAL A 8 -1.21 -5.32 9.98
C VAL A 8 -2.35 -4.34 10.22
N TRP A 9 -2.33 -3.24 9.50
CA TRP A 9 -3.40 -2.24 9.49
C TRP A 9 -4.17 -2.34 8.19
N VAL A 10 -5.50 -2.36 8.25
CA VAL A 10 -6.36 -2.50 7.08
C VAL A 10 -7.27 -1.28 6.97
N ALA A 11 -7.24 -0.66 5.80
CA ALA A 11 -8.15 0.39 5.40
C ALA A 11 -9.07 -0.17 4.31
N ASP A 12 -10.37 -0.20 4.58
CA ASP A 12 -11.40 -0.68 3.65
C ASP A 12 -12.52 0.36 3.58
N PRO A 13 -12.50 1.26 2.57
CA PRO A 13 -13.47 2.35 2.47
C PRO A 13 -14.89 1.87 2.15
N GLN A 14 -15.11 0.59 1.87
CA GLN A 14 -16.43 -0.01 1.66
C GLN A 14 -17.04 -0.53 2.98
N GLU A 15 -16.85 0.20 4.07
CA GLU A 15 -17.42 -0.14 5.39
C GLU A 15 -17.01 -1.53 5.91
N GLY A 16 -15.84 -2.05 5.49
CA GLY A 16 -15.35 -3.36 5.90
C GLY A 16 -15.89 -4.55 5.11
N ALA A 17 -16.66 -4.31 4.05
CA ALA A 17 -17.27 -5.34 3.22
C ALA A 17 -16.27 -6.09 2.33
N SER A 18 -15.13 -5.48 2.01
CA SER A 18 -14.13 -6.03 1.07
C SER A 18 -13.27 -7.11 1.74
N LEU A 19 -12.96 -6.93 3.03
CA LEU A 19 -12.05 -7.80 3.77
C LEU A 19 -12.65 -8.35 5.09
N PRO A 20 -13.82 -9.02 5.05
CA PRO A 20 -14.54 -9.46 6.25
C PRO A 20 -13.80 -10.56 7.02
N ALA A 21 -13.09 -11.44 6.31
CA ALA A 21 -12.30 -12.51 6.93
C ALA A 21 -10.99 -12.00 7.55
N LEU A 22 -10.43 -10.90 7.04
CA LEU A 22 -9.17 -10.36 7.53
C LEU A 22 -9.40 -9.45 8.73
N SER A 23 -10.46 -8.65 8.71
CA SER A 23 -10.79 -7.63 9.72
C SER A 23 -10.57 -8.07 11.18
N PRO A 24 -11.07 -9.25 11.63
CA PRO A 24 -10.89 -9.70 13.02
C PRO A 24 -9.45 -10.04 13.42
N HIS A 25 -8.54 -10.17 12.47
CA HIS A 25 -7.15 -10.58 12.68
C HIS A 25 -6.14 -9.43 12.47
N THR A 26 -6.65 -8.24 12.15
CA THR A 26 -5.83 -7.03 12.00
C THR A 26 -5.49 -6.42 13.35
N ASP A 27 -4.41 -5.65 13.41
CA ASP A 27 -4.06 -4.85 14.59
C ASP A 27 -4.83 -3.54 14.64
N TRP A 28 -5.26 -3.04 13.48
CA TRP A 28 -6.09 -1.86 13.34
C TRP A 28 -6.88 -1.93 12.03
N ALA A 29 -8.20 -1.92 12.09
CA ALA A 29 -9.07 -1.73 10.94
C ALA A 29 -9.67 -0.32 10.91
N ALA A 30 -9.76 0.27 9.72
CA ALA A 30 -10.39 1.55 9.45
C ALA A 30 -11.35 1.41 8.26
N TYR A 31 -12.58 1.89 8.41
CA TYR A 31 -13.67 1.65 7.48
C TYR A 31 -14.26 2.92 6.89
N THR A 32 -13.90 4.07 7.44
CA THR A 32 -14.34 5.39 6.97
C THR A 32 -13.15 6.25 6.57
N ALA A 33 -13.37 7.26 5.71
CA ALA A 33 -12.32 8.19 5.30
C ALA A 33 -11.63 8.88 6.51
N ASP A 34 -12.38 9.18 7.58
CA ASP A 34 -11.85 9.79 8.79
C ASP A 34 -10.94 8.83 9.58
N GLU A 35 -11.36 7.57 9.74
CA GLU A 35 -10.55 6.54 10.39
C GLU A 35 -9.28 6.24 9.59
N ILE A 36 -9.39 6.18 8.27
CA ILE A 36 -8.25 6.01 7.35
C ILE A 36 -7.32 7.22 7.48
N GLY A 37 -7.87 8.43 7.59
CA GLY A 37 -7.09 9.64 7.86
C GLY A 37 -6.33 9.61 9.18
N LEU A 38 -6.96 9.10 10.24
CA LEU A 38 -6.31 8.91 11.53
C LEU A 38 -5.19 7.86 11.46
N MET A 39 -5.43 6.75 10.75
CA MET A 39 -4.44 5.71 10.51
C MET A 39 -3.22 6.27 9.76
N PHE A 40 -3.43 6.99 8.66
CA PHE A 40 -2.36 7.58 7.86
C PHE A 40 -1.58 8.64 8.62
N THR A 41 -2.27 9.51 9.37
CA THR A 41 -1.64 10.49 10.25
C THR A 41 -0.76 9.81 11.30
N THR A 42 -1.21 8.68 11.85
CA THR A 42 -0.44 7.90 12.82
C THR A 42 0.79 7.27 12.19
N ALA A 43 0.65 6.73 10.97
CA ALA A 43 1.78 6.21 10.19
C ALA A 43 2.84 7.29 9.91
N GLN A 44 2.44 8.49 9.47
CA GLN A 44 3.35 9.62 9.24
C GLN A 44 4.10 10.02 10.53
N LYS A 45 3.39 10.11 11.67
CA LYS A 45 4.01 10.38 12.97
C LYS A 45 5.02 9.30 13.36
N LEU A 46 4.68 8.02 13.14
CA LEU A 46 5.58 6.90 13.39
C LEU A 46 6.83 6.97 12.52
N ILE A 47 6.69 7.26 11.22
CA ILE A 47 7.81 7.46 10.29
C ILE A 47 8.71 8.59 10.78
N SER A 48 8.14 9.74 11.14
CA SER A 48 8.89 10.89 11.66
C SER A 48 9.64 10.54 12.95
N PHE A 49 8.98 9.87 13.89
CA PHE A 49 9.56 9.46 15.16
C PHE A 49 10.73 8.47 14.97
N ARG A 50 10.51 7.41 14.19
CA ARG A 50 11.55 6.40 13.92
C ARG A 50 12.72 6.97 13.13
N SER A 51 12.47 7.91 12.22
CA SER A 51 13.52 8.63 11.50
C SER A 51 14.40 9.46 12.43
N LYS A 52 13.80 10.13 13.43
CA LYS A 52 14.55 10.86 14.47
C LYS A 52 15.41 9.92 15.33
N ILE A 53 14.86 8.79 15.77
CA ILE A 53 15.61 7.75 16.51
C ILE A 53 16.80 7.25 15.68
N ASN A 54 16.55 6.91 14.42
CA ASN A 54 17.57 6.41 13.50
C ASN A 54 18.70 7.42 13.29
N ARG A 55 18.36 8.71 13.13
CA ARG A 55 19.34 9.80 13.04
C ARG A 55 20.21 9.90 14.29
N LEU A 56 19.59 9.89 15.48
CA LEU A 56 20.33 9.94 16.75
C LEU A 56 21.24 8.72 16.94
N ALA A 57 20.77 7.55 16.55
CA ALA A 57 21.52 6.30 16.61
C ALA A 57 22.47 6.07 15.42
N ARG A 58 22.57 7.02 14.47
CA ARG A 58 23.38 6.94 13.24
C ARG A 58 23.21 5.63 12.47
N ARG A 59 21.96 5.17 12.30
CA ARG A 59 21.63 3.90 11.65
C ARG A 59 20.52 4.05 10.63
N GLU A 60 20.52 3.17 9.63
CA GLU A 60 19.42 3.00 8.69
C GLU A 60 19.48 1.57 8.11
N PRO A 61 18.36 0.82 7.99
CA PRO A 61 16.98 1.17 8.34
C PRO A 61 16.66 1.05 9.85
N HIS A 62 15.43 1.39 10.25
CA HIS A 62 14.94 1.15 11.62
C HIS A 62 14.93 -0.35 11.94
N PRO A 63 15.48 -0.79 13.08
CA PRO A 63 15.45 -2.20 13.46
C PRO A 63 14.02 -2.63 13.80
N ILE A 64 13.62 -3.78 13.28
CA ILE A 64 12.33 -4.39 13.58
C ILE A 64 12.50 -5.34 14.77
N SER A 65 11.68 -5.14 15.80
CA SER A 65 11.66 -5.95 17.03
C SER A 65 10.23 -6.05 17.55
N PRO A 66 9.91 -6.94 18.52
CA PRO A 66 8.62 -6.89 19.22
C PRO A 66 8.27 -5.51 19.81
N ASP A 67 9.25 -4.75 20.29
CA ASP A 67 9.04 -3.41 20.87
C ASP A 67 8.95 -2.31 19.80
N ALA A 68 9.42 -2.61 18.58
CA ALA A 68 9.37 -1.73 17.43
C ALA A 68 8.97 -2.52 16.16
N PRO A 69 7.73 -3.04 16.09
CA PRO A 69 7.31 -3.90 15.01
C PRO A 69 7.18 -3.10 13.70
N MET A 70 7.34 -3.77 12.57
CA MET A 70 6.98 -3.19 11.28
C MET A 70 5.47 -2.92 11.25
N VAL A 71 5.05 -1.85 10.58
CA VAL A 71 3.64 -1.60 10.27
C VAL A 71 3.43 -1.83 8.78
N LEU A 72 2.54 -2.75 8.43
CA LEU A 72 2.10 -2.97 7.06
C LEU A 72 0.66 -2.49 6.93
N ILE A 73 0.45 -1.49 6.09
CA ILE A 73 -0.86 -0.94 5.81
C ILE A 73 -1.36 -1.53 4.49
N ILE A 74 -2.58 -2.05 4.49
CA ILE A 74 -3.28 -2.53 3.31
C ILE A 74 -4.48 -1.60 3.10
N LEU A 75 -4.46 -0.83 2.01
CA LEU A 75 -5.59 -0.01 1.58
C LEU A 75 -6.28 -0.73 0.42
N ASP A 76 -7.44 -1.31 0.69
CA ASP A 76 -8.28 -1.88 -0.34
C ASP A 76 -9.09 -0.78 -1.03
N GLU A 77 -9.46 -1.03 -2.28
CA GLU A 77 -10.23 -0.11 -3.14
C GLU A 77 -9.75 1.36 -3.05
N CYS A 78 -8.43 1.53 -3.19
CA CYS A 78 -7.75 2.78 -2.86
C CYS A 78 -8.29 4.00 -3.63
N HIS A 79 -8.81 3.78 -4.84
CA HIS A 79 -9.39 4.82 -5.70
C HIS A 79 -10.59 5.54 -5.06
N GLN A 80 -11.25 4.94 -4.07
CA GLN A 80 -12.38 5.57 -3.37
C GLN A 80 -11.96 6.72 -2.45
N VAL A 81 -10.74 6.68 -1.92
CA VAL A 81 -10.24 7.65 -0.93
C VAL A 81 -9.04 8.45 -1.42
N LEU A 82 -8.28 7.91 -2.37
CA LEU A 82 -7.14 8.58 -2.98
C LEU A 82 -7.61 9.46 -4.15
N THR A 83 -8.20 10.61 -3.83
CA THR A 83 -8.65 11.59 -4.82
C THR A 83 -7.61 12.71 -5.04
N PRO A 84 -7.63 13.39 -6.20
CA PRO A 84 -6.66 14.44 -6.51
C PRO A 84 -6.61 15.54 -5.45
N GLY A 85 -5.39 15.82 -4.95
CA GLY A 85 -5.14 16.88 -3.97
C GLY A 85 -5.59 16.59 -2.53
N SER A 86 -6.25 15.45 -2.28
CA SER A 86 -6.78 15.11 -0.95
C SER A 86 -5.67 14.94 0.09
N PRO A 87 -5.95 15.22 1.38
CA PRO A 87 -5.01 14.95 2.46
C PRO A 87 -4.56 13.47 2.51
N LEU A 88 -5.47 12.55 2.20
CA LEU A 88 -5.18 11.10 2.18
C LEU A 88 -4.18 10.75 1.08
N THR A 89 -4.35 11.29 -0.12
CA THR A 89 -3.41 11.10 -1.24
C THR A 89 -2.02 11.64 -0.91
N LYS A 90 -1.95 12.82 -0.27
CA LYS A 90 -0.67 13.40 0.18
C LYS A 90 -0.01 12.53 1.25
N ALA A 91 -0.78 12.02 2.20
CA ALA A 91 -0.26 11.15 3.25
C ALA A 91 0.21 9.80 2.71
N ALA A 92 -0.53 9.19 1.78
CA ALA A 92 -0.13 7.96 1.10
C ALA A 92 1.19 8.12 0.32
N ASP A 93 1.35 9.25 -0.40
CA ASP A 93 2.60 9.60 -1.10
C ASP A 93 3.79 9.72 -0.14
N GLU A 94 3.60 10.38 1.00
CA GLU A 94 4.64 10.50 2.01
C GLU A 94 5.01 9.14 2.64
N ILE A 95 4.00 8.31 2.96
CA ILE A 95 4.19 6.98 3.51
C ILE A 95 4.94 6.08 2.53
N SER A 96 4.56 6.04 1.26
CA SER A 96 5.19 5.17 0.25
C SER A 96 6.66 5.54 0.03
N ARG A 97 6.98 6.83 0.02
CA ARG A 97 8.36 7.32 -0.19
C ARG A 97 9.26 7.17 1.03
N MET A 98 8.75 7.45 2.22
CA MET A 98 9.58 7.52 3.45
C MET A 98 9.47 6.28 4.33
N GLY A 99 8.42 5.48 4.18
CA GLY A 99 8.06 4.39 5.09
C GLY A 99 9.11 3.28 5.17
N ARG A 100 9.73 2.92 4.04
CA ARG A 100 10.70 1.80 3.95
C ARG A 100 11.80 1.89 5.01
N LYS A 101 12.39 3.08 5.20
CA LYS A 101 13.50 3.32 6.15
C LYS A 101 13.04 3.27 7.60
N ALA A 102 11.76 3.52 7.84
CA ALA A 102 11.12 3.54 9.15
C ALA A 102 10.39 2.23 9.50
N GLY A 103 10.40 1.22 8.63
CA GLY A 103 9.66 -0.01 8.85
C GLY A 103 8.14 0.18 8.75
N VAL A 104 7.69 1.03 7.83
CA VAL A 104 6.28 1.22 7.49
C VAL A 104 6.10 0.92 5.99
N GLY A 105 5.19 0.02 5.65
CA GLY A 105 4.84 -0.35 4.29
C GLY A 105 3.39 -0.01 3.96
N LEU A 106 3.12 0.26 2.69
CA LEU A 106 1.78 0.49 2.16
C LEU A 106 1.56 -0.41 0.95
N ILE A 107 0.47 -1.16 0.95
CA ILE A 107 -0.06 -1.91 -0.17
C ILE A 107 -1.39 -1.25 -0.55
N CYS A 108 -1.55 -0.90 -1.82
CA CYS A 108 -2.82 -0.40 -2.36
C CYS A 108 -3.39 -1.43 -3.32
N ALA A 109 -4.66 -1.77 -3.17
CA ALA A 109 -5.41 -2.58 -4.12
C ALA A 109 -6.46 -1.72 -4.84
N THR A 110 -6.63 -1.98 -6.13
CA THR A 110 -7.62 -1.31 -6.98
C THR A 110 -7.93 -2.20 -8.18
N GLN A 111 -9.16 -2.09 -8.68
CA GLN A 111 -9.58 -2.73 -9.94
C GLN A 111 -9.05 -1.97 -11.17
N TYR A 112 -8.65 -0.70 -11.00
CA TYR A 112 -8.20 0.18 -12.08
C TYR A 112 -6.76 0.65 -11.82
N PRO A 113 -5.72 -0.01 -12.37
CA PRO A 113 -4.30 0.30 -12.15
C PRO A 113 -3.82 1.54 -12.93
N GLU A 114 -4.61 2.60 -12.94
CA GLU A 114 -4.33 3.87 -13.61
C GLU A 114 -3.86 4.91 -12.58
N ALA A 115 -3.06 5.90 -13.00
CA ALA A 115 -2.59 6.97 -12.12
C ALA A 115 -3.75 7.74 -11.41
N SER A 116 -4.92 7.79 -12.05
CA SER A 116 -6.16 8.38 -11.51
C SER A 116 -6.63 7.71 -10.23
N SER A 117 -6.45 6.39 -10.09
CA SER A 117 -6.77 5.61 -8.89
C SER A 117 -5.87 5.93 -7.69
N PHE A 118 -4.80 6.70 -7.92
CA PHE A 118 -3.86 7.18 -6.92
C PHE A 118 -3.93 8.72 -6.80
N GLY A 119 -5.08 9.31 -7.16
CA GLY A 119 -5.33 10.74 -7.06
C GLY A 119 -4.45 11.59 -7.98
N ASP A 120 -4.17 11.10 -9.18
CA ASP A 120 -3.27 11.71 -10.18
C ASP A 120 -1.86 12.01 -9.65
N LYS A 121 -1.48 11.35 -8.55
CA LYS A 121 -0.21 11.55 -7.88
C LYS A 121 0.82 10.59 -8.47
N ILE A 122 1.46 11.03 -9.56
CA ILE A 122 2.48 10.26 -10.27
C ILE A 122 3.56 9.71 -9.32
N SER A 123 4.01 10.52 -8.35
CA SER A 123 5.03 10.09 -7.37
C SER A 123 4.57 8.94 -6.47
N LEU A 124 3.29 8.89 -6.11
CA LEU A 124 2.72 7.79 -5.34
C LEU A 124 2.62 6.54 -6.20
N TRP A 125 2.09 6.69 -7.43
CA TRP A 125 1.98 5.61 -8.39
C TRP A 125 3.34 4.99 -8.72
N ASP A 126 4.35 5.80 -9.03
CA ASP A 126 5.73 5.37 -9.24
C ASP A 126 6.28 4.65 -8.01
N SER A 127 6.07 5.18 -6.80
CA SER A 127 6.60 4.58 -5.56
C SER A 127 5.99 3.21 -5.27
N LEU A 128 4.70 3.03 -5.56
CA LEU A 128 3.99 1.76 -5.37
C LEU A 128 4.37 0.73 -6.43
N THR A 129 4.55 1.16 -7.69
CA THR A 129 4.81 0.27 -8.82
C THR A 129 6.30 -0.07 -9.02
N ALA A 130 7.22 0.74 -8.49
CA ALA A 130 8.66 0.58 -8.71
C ALA A 130 9.32 -0.67 -8.08
N ALA A 131 8.62 -1.43 -7.24
CA ALA A 131 9.20 -2.61 -6.60
C ALA A 131 8.45 -3.90 -6.95
N ASN A 132 7.22 -4.03 -6.48
CA ASN A 132 6.41 -5.23 -6.70
C ASN A 132 4.95 -4.82 -6.90
N SER A 133 4.44 -5.08 -8.11
CA SER A 133 3.04 -4.96 -8.50
C SER A 133 2.53 -6.37 -8.77
N ALA A 134 1.54 -6.79 -7.99
CA ALA A 134 0.79 -8.03 -8.25
C ALA A 134 -0.42 -7.68 -9.12
N VAL A 135 -0.50 -8.27 -10.31
CA VAL A 135 -1.55 -7.99 -11.28
C VAL A 135 -2.28 -9.26 -11.60
N LEU A 136 -3.52 -9.33 -11.13
CA LEU A 136 -4.44 -10.42 -11.43
C LEU A 136 -5.03 -10.24 -12.82
N ARG A 137 -5.73 -11.28 -13.30
CA ARG A 137 -6.49 -11.21 -14.56
C ARG A 137 -7.41 -9.99 -14.56
N ILE A 138 -7.25 -9.14 -15.56
CA ILE A 138 -8.14 -8.01 -15.84
C ILE A 138 -9.00 -8.33 -17.05
N ALA A 139 -10.26 -7.92 -17.02
CA ALA A 139 -11.18 -8.14 -18.14
C ALA A 139 -10.90 -7.19 -19.32
N ASN A 140 -10.28 -6.03 -19.07
CA ASN A 140 -10.12 -4.96 -20.06
C ASN A 140 -8.68 -4.91 -20.63
N LYS A 141 -8.57 -4.95 -21.97
CA LYS A 141 -7.29 -5.05 -22.70
C LYS A 141 -6.44 -3.78 -22.64
N THR A 142 -7.07 -2.61 -22.48
CA THR A 142 -6.36 -1.31 -22.47
C THR A 142 -5.54 -1.12 -21.20
N THR A 143 -5.95 -1.77 -20.12
CA THR A 143 -5.43 -1.58 -18.76
C THR A 143 -4.15 -2.38 -18.50
N GLY A 144 -3.89 -3.46 -19.25
CA GLY A 144 -2.78 -4.39 -19.01
C GLY A 144 -1.39 -3.81 -19.25
N GLY A 145 -1.27 -2.93 -20.25
CA GLY A 145 0.01 -2.30 -20.61
C GLY A 145 0.35 -1.05 -19.81
N MET A 146 -0.47 -0.66 -18.83
CA MET A 146 -0.29 0.61 -18.11
C MET A 146 0.71 0.52 -16.95
N LEU A 147 1.04 -0.69 -16.48
CA LEU A 147 1.91 -0.89 -15.34
C LEU A 147 3.38 -1.09 -15.77
N PRO A 148 4.34 -0.41 -15.11
CA PRO A 148 5.77 -0.58 -15.38
C PRO A 148 6.21 -2.04 -15.24
N GLY A 149 6.95 -2.55 -16.22
CA GLY A 149 7.43 -3.94 -16.26
C GLY A 149 6.39 -4.95 -16.75
N LEU A 150 5.19 -4.51 -17.14
CA LEU A 150 4.13 -5.32 -17.73
C LEU A 150 3.79 -4.91 -19.16
N GLU A 151 4.61 -4.08 -19.80
CA GLU A 151 4.37 -3.54 -21.15
C GLU A 151 4.22 -4.65 -22.20
N LEU A 152 4.86 -5.80 -21.98
CA LEU A 152 4.82 -6.98 -22.84
C LEU A 152 3.91 -8.09 -22.31
N LEU A 153 3.44 -7.98 -21.07
CA LEU A 153 2.54 -8.96 -20.46
C LEU A 153 1.09 -8.59 -20.75
N LYS A 154 0.26 -9.60 -20.98
CA LYS A 154 -1.16 -9.44 -21.31
C LYS A 154 -2.00 -10.11 -20.23
N PRO A 155 -2.31 -9.41 -19.12
CA PRO A 155 -3.09 -9.99 -18.02
C PRO A 155 -4.49 -10.44 -18.46
N GLU A 156 -5.05 -9.89 -19.54
CA GLU A 156 -6.31 -10.33 -20.15
C GLU A 156 -6.25 -11.74 -20.76
N LEU A 157 -5.04 -12.23 -21.08
CA LEU A 157 -4.83 -13.58 -21.64
C LEU A 157 -4.62 -14.63 -20.55
N LEU A 158 -4.55 -14.23 -19.27
CA LEU A 158 -4.52 -15.19 -18.17
C LEU A 158 -5.80 -16.05 -18.22
N PRO A 159 -5.69 -17.37 -17.95
CA PRO A 159 -6.85 -18.25 -17.86
C PRO A 159 -7.89 -17.68 -16.89
N ASP A 160 -9.17 -17.92 -17.19
CA ASP A 160 -10.28 -17.49 -16.35
C ASP A 160 -10.42 -18.39 -15.11
N VAL A 161 -9.38 -18.35 -14.29
CA VAL A 161 -9.23 -19.09 -13.03
C VAL A 161 -8.73 -18.11 -12.00
N ALA A 162 -9.45 -18.02 -10.87
CA ALA A 162 -9.09 -17.17 -9.76
C ALA A 162 -7.69 -17.52 -9.22
N GLY A 163 -6.91 -16.49 -8.88
CA GLY A 163 -5.58 -16.64 -8.28
C GLY A 163 -4.41 -16.67 -9.25
N LEU A 164 -4.64 -16.59 -10.57
CA LEU A 164 -3.57 -16.39 -11.54
C LEU A 164 -3.27 -14.89 -11.72
N GLY A 165 -1.98 -14.57 -11.76
CA GLY A 165 -1.49 -13.21 -11.93
C GLY A 165 -0.01 -13.15 -12.26
N TYR A 166 0.44 -11.96 -12.64
CA TYR A 166 1.85 -11.63 -12.78
C TYR A 166 2.35 -10.89 -11.54
N LEU A 167 3.61 -11.10 -11.20
CA LEU A 167 4.35 -10.22 -10.29
C LEU A 167 5.38 -9.50 -11.13
N ALA A 168 5.33 -8.17 -11.14
CA ALA A 168 6.25 -7.33 -11.89
C ALA A 168 6.78 -6.18 -11.05
N GLY A 169 7.88 -5.61 -11.48
CA GLY A 169 8.48 -4.42 -10.89
C GLY A 169 9.40 -3.78 -11.91
N ALA A 170 9.69 -2.50 -11.72
CA ALA A 170 10.72 -1.85 -12.52
C ALA A 170 12.07 -2.53 -12.26
N ASP A 171 12.79 -2.91 -13.33
CA ASP A 171 14.19 -3.31 -13.24
C ASP A 171 14.97 -2.16 -12.58
N ARG A 172 15.60 -2.45 -11.43
CA ARG A 172 16.47 -1.51 -10.71
C ARG A 172 17.92 -1.74 -11.07
#